data_AF-S3ZRW4-F1
#
_entry.id   AF-S3ZRW4-F1
#
_cell.length_a   1.000
_cell.length_b   1.000
_cell.length_c   1.000
_cell.angle_alpha   90.00
_cell.angle_beta   90.00
_cell.angle_gamma   90.00
#
_symmetry.space_group_name_H-M   'P 1'
#
loop_
_entity.id
_entity.type
_entity.pdbx_description
1 polymer ?
#
loop_
_entity_poly.entity_id
_entity_poly.type
_entity_poly.pdbx_seq_one_letter_code
_entity_poly.pdbx_strand_id
1 'polypeptide(L)'
;MTTTVEADPGGLVAVLRVPVWNTLTARAESLRRALPPRPDAPAARYAWLCSLTPAQARDAAHLDHLDALCAHLAGHPALGYAPDDPLPEAALEAAEGFNSQLTALITRYRAARDDGRTGQR
;
A
#
# COMPACT_ATOMS: atom_id res chain seq x y z
N MET A 1 -33.14 17.26 -0.84
CA MET A 1 -32.41 16.72 0.33
C MET A 1 -31.00 16.42 -0.14
N THR A 2 -30.09 17.36 0.08
CA THR A 2 -28.68 17.26 -0.33
C THR A 2 -27.95 16.78 0.90
N THR A 3 -27.65 15.48 0.97
CA THR A 3 -26.74 14.96 2.00
C THR A 3 -25.38 15.59 1.75
N THR A 4 -25.05 16.59 2.56
CA THR A 4 -23.68 17.00 2.81
C THR A 4 -22.96 15.73 3.26
N VAL A 5 -22.28 15.06 2.34
CA VAL A 5 -21.22 14.14 2.69
C VAL A 5 -20.12 15.05 3.23
N GLU A 6 -20.30 15.42 4.49
CA GLU A 6 -19.21 15.85 5.34
C GLU A 6 -18.10 14.84 5.09
N ALA A 7 -16.92 15.33 4.77
CA ALA A 7 -15.78 14.52 4.37
C ALA A 7 -15.28 13.73 5.58
N ASP A 8 -16.09 12.80 6.07
CA ASP A 8 -15.76 11.90 7.15
C ASP A 8 -14.57 11.07 6.68
N PRO A 9 -13.41 11.16 7.35
CA PRO A 9 -12.24 10.38 7.00
C PRO A 9 -12.54 8.87 6.98
N GLY A 10 -13.50 8.40 7.78
CA GLY A 10 -13.96 7.00 7.74
C GLY A 10 -14.58 6.60 6.40
N GLY A 11 -15.40 7.47 5.81
CA GLY A 11 -16.01 7.26 4.49
C GLY A 11 -14.98 7.25 3.36
N LEU A 12 -13.98 8.12 3.40
CA LEU A 12 -12.90 8.16 2.40
C LEU A 12 -11.99 6.93 2.49
N VAL A 13 -11.68 6.44 3.70
CA VAL A 13 -10.95 5.18 3.90
C VAL A 13 -11.69 4.01 3.27
N ALA A 14 -13.00 3.89 3.49
CA ALA A 14 -13.80 2.81 2.90
C ALA A 14 -13.78 2.83 1.36
N VAL A 15 -13.81 4.03 0.76
CA VAL A 15 -13.75 4.21 -0.69
C VAL A 15 -12.35 3.94 -1.26
N LEU A 16 -11.29 4.29 -0.53
CA LEU A 16 -9.90 4.13 -0.99
C LEU A 16 -9.31 2.74 -0.79
N ARG A 17 -9.75 2.02 0.26
CA ARG A 17 -9.12 0.75 0.67
C ARG A 17 -9.09 -0.28 -0.45
N VAL A 18 -10.22 -0.50 -1.13
CA VAL A 18 -10.31 -1.50 -2.23
C VAL A 18 -9.49 -1.07 -3.45
N PRO A 19 -9.61 0.17 -3.98
CA PRO A 19 -8.75 0.64 -5.09
C PRO A 19 -7.25 0.60 -4.79
N VAL A 20 -6.84 1.04 -3.59
CA VAL A 20 -5.43 1.00 -3.16
C VAL A 20 -4.95 -0.45 -3.08
N TRP A 21 -5.70 -1.32 -2.42
CA TRP A 21 -5.35 -2.74 -2.30
C TRP A 21 -5.24 -3.44 -3.67
N ASN A 22 -6.18 -3.20 -4.58
CA ASN A 22 -6.14 -3.74 -5.95
C ASN A 22 -4.88 -3.26 -6.70
N THR A 23 -4.51 -1.99 -6.54
CA THR A 23 -3.34 -1.39 -7.20
C THR A 23 -2.04 -2.00 -6.67
N LEU A 24 -1.91 -2.14 -5.35
CA LEU A 24 -0.75 -2.77 -4.73
C LEU A 24 -0.62 -4.24 -5.14
N THR A 25 -1.75 -4.96 -5.17
CA THR A 25 -1.79 -6.37 -5.62
C THR A 25 -1.35 -6.49 -7.08
N ALA A 26 -1.83 -5.62 -7.96
CA ALA A 26 -1.42 -5.63 -9.37
C ALA A 26 0.07 -5.32 -9.55
N ARG A 27 0.62 -4.37 -8.78
CA ARG A 27 2.06 -4.06 -8.78
C ARG A 27 2.90 -5.23 -8.25
N ALA A 28 2.48 -5.84 -7.14
CA ALA A 28 3.15 -7.02 -6.57
C ALA A 28 3.14 -8.18 -7.57
N GLU A 29 2.01 -8.43 -8.24
CA GLU A 29 1.89 -9.46 -9.27
C GLU A 29 2.80 -9.20 -10.47
N SER A 30 2.91 -7.95 -10.92
CA SER A 30 3.86 -7.58 -11.98
C SER A 30 5.32 -7.87 -11.58
N LEU A 31 5.70 -7.53 -10.35
CA LEU A 31 7.04 -7.83 -9.82
C LEU A 31 7.29 -9.33 -9.69
N ARG A 32 6.29 -10.12 -9.26
CA ARG A 32 6.39 -11.58 -9.21
C ARG A 32 6.67 -12.22 -10.57
N ARG A 33 6.13 -11.64 -11.64
CA ARG A 33 6.38 -12.11 -13.02
C ARG A 33 7.74 -11.68 -13.56
N ALA A 34 8.25 -10.53 -13.12
CA ALA A 34 9.54 -10.01 -13.54
C ALA A 34 10.72 -10.66 -12.79
N LEU A 35 10.51 -11.06 -11.54
CA LEU A 35 11.50 -11.70 -10.70
C LEU A 35 11.63 -13.20 -10.99
N PRO A 36 12.81 -13.81 -10.77
CA PRO A 36 12.94 -15.25 -10.75
C PRO A 36 12.00 -15.86 -9.69
N PRO A 37 11.38 -17.03 -9.93
CA PRO A 37 10.44 -17.66 -9.00
C PRO A 37 11.03 -17.75 -7.59
N ARG A 38 10.30 -17.19 -6.62
CA ARG A 38 10.74 -17.20 -5.22
C ARG A 38 10.49 -18.59 -4.62
N PRO A 39 11.50 -19.23 -4.01
CA PRO A 39 11.31 -20.52 -3.36
C PRO A 39 10.55 -20.37 -2.02
N ASP A 40 9.74 -21.38 -1.69
CA ASP A 40 8.95 -21.45 -0.45
C ASP A 40 9.81 -21.79 0.77
N ALA A 41 10.86 -22.60 0.59
CA ALA A 41 11.72 -23.03 1.67
C ALA A 41 12.61 -21.87 2.18
N PRO A 42 12.63 -21.56 3.50
CA PRO A 42 13.42 -20.46 4.05
C PRO A 42 14.92 -20.54 3.71
N ALA A 43 15.50 -21.74 3.72
CA ALA A 43 16.91 -21.95 3.37
C ALA A 43 17.20 -21.67 1.89
N ALA A 44 16.28 -22.05 0.99
CA ALA A 44 16.41 -21.75 -0.44
C ALA A 44 16.19 -20.26 -0.74
N ARG A 45 15.41 -19.56 0.09
CA ARG A 45 15.17 -18.11 -0.04
C ARG A 45 16.43 -17.29 0.17
N TYR A 46 17.31 -17.68 1.09
CA TYR A 46 18.60 -17.03 1.28
C TYR A 46 19.50 -17.18 0.04
N ALA A 47 19.64 -18.40 -0.49
CA ALA A 47 20.41 -18.64 -1.70
C ALA A 47 19.85 -17.88 -2.92
N TRP A 48 18.52 -17.83 -3.03
CA TRP A 48 17.82 -17.04 -4.04
C TRP A 48 18.18 -15.55 -3.93
N LEU A 49 18.10 -14.95 -2.74
CA LEU A 49 18.49 -13.55 -2.51
C LEU A 49 19.94 -13.27 -2.93
N CYS A 50 20.87 -14.17 -2.59
CA CYS A 50 22.28 -14.05 -2.96
C CYS A 50 22.53 -14.19 -4.48
N SER A 51 21.62 -14.84 -5.21
CA SER A 51 21.72 -15.02 -6.66
C SER A 51 21.18 -13.85 -7.48
N LEU A 52 20.44 -12.93 -6.84
CA LEU A 52 19.83 -11.78 -7.54
C LEU A 52 20.87 -10.73 -7.92
N THR A 53 20.68 -10.12 -9.09
CA THR A 53 21.38 -8.89 -9.43
C THR A 53 20.94 -7.75 -8.49
N PRO A 54 21.72 -6.67 -8.35
CA PRO A 54 21.31 -5.53 -7.53
C PRO A 54 19.98 -4.89 -7.94
N ALA A 55 19.60 -4.98 -9.22
CA ALA A 55 18.29 -4.51 -9.67
C ALA A 55 17.16 -5.44 -9.17
N GLN A 56 17.31 -6.75 -9.37
CA GLN A 56 16.35 -7.75 -8.89
C GLN A 56 16.25 -7.77 -7.36
N ALA A 57 17.33 -7.52 -6.63
CA ALA A 57 17.29 -7.43 -5.17
C ALA A 57 16.44 -6.24 -4.70
N ARG A 58 16.50 -5.10 -5.42
CA ARG A 58 15.63 -3.94 -5.15
C ARG A 58 14.17 -4.27 -5.45
N ASP A 59 13.91 -4.91 -6.58
CA ASP A 59 12.57 -5.33 -6.97
C ASP A 59 11.99 -6.37 -5.99
N ALA A 60 12.82 -7.29 -5.48
CA ALA A 60 12.43 -8.27 -4.47
C ALA A 60 12.09 -7.60 -3.13
N ALA A 61 12.90 -6.64 -2.68
CA ALA A 61 12.61 -5.85 -1.48
C ALA A 61 11.33 -5.02 -1.65
N HIS A 62 11.11 -4.46 -2.84
CA HIS A 62 9.89 -3.72 -3.16
C HIS A 62 8.67 -4.65 -3.17
N LEU A 63 8.78 -5.86 -3.70
CA LEU A 63 7.73 -6.88 -3.63
C LEU A 63 7.38 -7.24 -2.16
N ASP A 64 8.38 -7.50 -1.32
CA ASP A 64 8.18 -7.79 0.10
C ASP A 64 7.47 -6.64 0.83
N HIS A 65 7.80 -5.40 0.48
CA HIS A 65 7.13 -4.21 1.01
C HIS A 65 5.66 -4.12 0.57
N LEU A 66 5.36 -4.34 -0.71
CA LEU A 66 3.98 -4.33 -1.23
C LEU A 66 3.14 -5.45 -0.60
N ASP A 67 3.72 -6.62 -0.37
CA ASP A 67 3.03 -7.74 0.29
C ASP A 67 2.71 -7.44 1.75
N ALA A 68 3.63 -6.80 2.48
CA ALA A 68 3.38 -6.34 3.84
C ALA A 68 2.24 -5.32 3.90
N LEU A 69 2.21 -4.35 2.97
CA LEU A 69 1.13 -3.37 2.87
C LEU A 69 -0.22 -4.03 2.52
N CYS A 70 -0.24 -4.97 1.59
CA CYS A 70 -1.44 -5.74 1.27
C CYS A 70 -1.98 -6.51 2.48
N ALA A 71 -1.10 -7.16 3.24
CA ALA A 71 -1.46 -7.89 4.45
C ALA A 71 -2.02 -6.95 5.53
N HIS A 72 -1.43 -5.76 5.69
CA HIS A 72 -1.93 -4.71 6.58
C HIS A 72 -3.32 -4.22 6.23
N LEU A 73 -3.56 -3.95 4.94
CA LEU A 73 -4.89 -3.60 4.46
C LEU A 73 -5.89 -4.76 4.58
N ALA A 74 -5.44 -6.00 4.75
CA ALA A 74 -6.29 -7.16 5.06
C ALA A 74 -6.48 -7.37 6.58
N GLY A 75 -5.93 -6.50 7.43
CA GLY A 75 -6.04 -6.58 8.89
C GLY A 75 -4.90 -7.34 9.59
N HIS A 76 -3.83 -7.72 8.87
CA HIS A 76 -2.66 -8.34 9.46
C HIS A 76 -1.60 -7.27 9.76
N PRO A 77 -1.25 -7.01 11.03
CA PRO A 77 -0.31 -5.96 11.36
C PRO A 77 1.04 -6.17 10.65
N ALA A 78 1.49 -5.15 9.91
CA ALA A 78 2.78 -5.17 9.24
C ALA A 78 3.80 -4.40 10.08
N LEU A 79 5.04 -4.92 10.13
CA LEU A 79 6.12 -4.31 10.90
C LEU A 79 6.40 -2.89 10.36
N GLY A 80 6.44 -1.90 11.26
CA GLY A 80 6.70 -0.50 10.91
C GLY A 80 5.44 0.35 10.66
N TYR A 81 4.25 -0.23 10.77
CA TYR A 81 2.97 0.47 10.68
C TYR A 81 2.18 0.38 11.98
N ALA A 82 1.42 1.43 12.29
CA ALA A 82 0.49 1.40 13.41
C ALA A 82 -0.62 0.37 13.10
N PRO A 83 -0.94 -0.56 14.02
CA PRO A 83 -1.97 -1.58 13.80
C PRO A 83 -3.37 -0.98 13.56
N ASP A 84 -3.60 0.23 14.09
CA ASP A 84 -4.85 0.98 13.95
C ASP A 84 -4.82 1.98 12.78
N ASP A 85 -3.78 2.00 11.94
CA ASP A 85 -3.78 2.84 10.74
C ASP A 85 -4.49 2.10 9.60
N PRO A 86 -5.76 2.42 9.29
CA PRO A 86 -6.51 1.66 8.30
C PRO A 86 -6.00 1.85 6.87
N LEU A 87 -5.18 2.89 6.64
CA LEU A 87 -4.63 3.23 5.34
C LEU A 87 -3.28 3.96 5.54
N PRO A 88 -2.18 3.20 5.68
CA PRO A 88 -0.86 3.78 5.91
C PRO A 88 -0.41 4.63 4.72
N GLU A 89 0.33 5.71 5.00
CA GLU A 89 0.83 6.64 3.97
C GLU A 89 1.63 5.94 2.87
N ALA A 90 2.45 4.96 3.23
CA ALA A 90 3.21 4.16 2.26
C ALA A 90 2.31 3.41 1.26
N ALA A 91 1.12 2.96 1.67
CA ALA A 91 0.16 2.35 0.75
C ALA A 91 -0.42 3.37 -0.24
N LEU A 92 -0.63 4.61 0.20
CA LEU A 92 -1.09 5.71 -0.64
C LEU A 92 -0.03 6.09 -1.66
N GLU A 93 1.21 6.31 -1.22
CA GLU A 93 2.35 6.61 -2.10
C GLU A 93 2.57 5.48 -3.12
N ALA A 94 2.47 4.22 -2.69
CA ALA A 94 2.62 3.07 -3.57
C ALA A 94 1.42 2.87 -4.52
N ALA A 95 0.27 3.48 -4.28
CA ALA A 95 -0.88 3.51 -5.20
C ALA A 95 -0.95 4.78 -6.05
N GLU A 96 -0.23 5.83 -5.65
CA GLU A 96 -0.16 7.11 -6.34
C GLU A 96 0.45 6.96 -7.74
N GLY A 97 -0.10 7.70 -8.71
CA GLY A 97 0.37 7.70 -10.09
C GLY A 97 -0.06 6.48 -10.92
N PHE A 98 -0.76 5.51 -10.33
CA PHE A 98 -1.32 4.38 -11.09
C PHE A 98 -2.57 4.77 -11.90
N ASN A 99 -3.45 5.60 -11.31
CA ASN A 99 -4.64 6.13 -11.96
C ASN A 99 -4.85 7.59 -11.51
N SER A 100 -5.06 8.51 -12.44
CA SER A 100 -5.30 9.93 -12.15
C SER A 100 -6.50 10.17 -11.22
N GLN A 101 -7.57 9.38 -11.37
CA GLN A 101 -8.74 9.45 -10.48
C GLN A 101 -8.41 8.96 -9.07
N LEU A 102 -7.61 7.89 -8.96
CA LEU A 102 -7.17 7.39 -7.65
C LEU A 102 -6.24 8.39 -6.97
N THR A 103 -5.27 8.95 -7.70
CA THR A 103 -4.40 10.03 -7.21
C THR A 103 -5.20 11.20 -6.67
N ALA A 104 -6.24 11.67 -7.39
CA ALA A 104 -7.09 12.76 -6.91
C ALA A 104 -7.83 12.42 -5.60
N LEU A 105 -8.30 11.17 -5.43
CA LEU A 105 -8.92 10.70 -4.18
C LEU A 105 -7.89 10.63 -3.04
N ILE A 106 -6.67 10.19 -3.31
CA ILE A 106 -5.56 10.15 -2.34
C ILE A 106 -5.22 11.57 -1.88
N THR A 107 -5.08 12.53 -2.81
CA THR A 107 -4.84 13.94 -2.48
C THR A 107 -5.94 14.51 -1.59
N ARG A 108 -7.22 14.21 -1.91
CA ARG A 108 -8.36 14.64 -1.09
C ARG A 108 -8.34 14.02 0.31
N TYR A 109 -7.98 12.75 0.42
CA TYR A 109 -7.86 12.07 1.72
C TYR A 109 -6.72 12.66 2.57
N ARG A 110 -5.55 12.93 1.98
CA ARG A 110 -4.43 13.59 2.67
C ARG A 110 -4.85 14.96 3.22
N ALA A 111 -5.51 15.78 2.39
CA ALA A 111 -6.01 17.10 2.83
C ALA A 111 -6.99 16.99 3.99
N ALA A 112 -7.97 16.07 3.93
CA ALA A 112 -8.94 15.86 5.02
C ALA A 112 -8.28 15.33 6.31
N ARG A 113 -7.24 14.50 6.20
CA ARG A 113 -6.48 13.96 7.34
C ARG A 113 -5.64 15.05 8.02
N ASP A 114 -5.06 15.96 7.25
CA ASP A 114 -4.29 17.08 7.78
C ASP A 114 -5.18 18.12 8.46
N ASP A 115 -6.33 18.46 7.85
CA ASP A 115 -7.30 19.40 8.42
C ASP A 115 -7.88 18.93 9.78
N GLY A 116 -8.14 17.64 9.92
CA GLY A 116 -8.56 17.03 11.18
C GLY A 116 -7.48 17.05 12.27
N ARG A 117 -6.20 17.18 11.89
CA ARG A 117 -5.05 17.29 12.80
C ARG A 117 -4.81 18.72 13.27
N THR A 118 -5.14 19.71 12.44
CA THR A 118 -5.01 21.15 12.76
C THR A 118 -6.17 21.70 13.58
N GLY A 119 -7.34 21.06 13.58
CA GLY A 119 -8.51 21.46 14.38
C GLY A 119 -8.45 21.09 15.87
N GLN A 120 -7.34 20.51 16.35
CA GLN A 120 -7.18 19.99 17.71
C GLN A 120 -6.07 20.71 18.50
N ARG A 121 -5.81 21.99 18.20
CA ARG A 121 -4.82 22.85 18.88
C ARG A 121 -5.46 24.05 19.56
#